data_AF-A0ABD6BK72-F1
#
_entry.id   AF-A0ABD6BK72-F1
#
_cell.length_a   1.000
_cell.length_b   1.000
_cell.length_c   1.000
_cell.angle_alpha   90.00
_cell.angle_beta   90.00
_cell.angle_gamma   90.00
#
_symmetry.space_group_name_H-M   'P 1'
#
loop_
_entity.id
_entity.type
_entity.pdbx_description
1 polymer ?
#
loop_
_entity_poly.entity_id
_entity_poly.type
_entity_poly.pdbx_seq_one_letter_code
_entity_poly.pdbx_strand_id
1 'polypeptide(L)'
;MSRTDASSGTSSLRSPPPENRTPVQVPEERVLRAWLAHEIEHDAAAVDSEAVSTNTAAMLDALLSAKPGAAAFVWREQPVRWYRLVLEWDQFVDLRPVDGPDDLLWRAVSTDGTLFGVAERITEAGFGLLEDTGIDAGAVRSYRDDLAAGAQFDPLIVRTRRGATPWFVADGNHRATAAALYALETGQYEPVPAYVAVTANPVLEPILVRIRGLLQRLAGRSIGHRGRRGL
;
A
#
# COMPACT_ATOMS: atom_id res chain seq x y z
N MET A 1 -24.13 -52.61 -15.24
CA MET A 1 -24.72 -52.06 -14.00
C MET A 1 -23.70 -52.21 -12.90
N SER A 2 -23.46 -51.10 -12.18
CA SER A 2 -22.74 -51.00 -10.89
C SER A 2 -21.22 -51.18 -10.95
N ARG A 3 -20.38 -50.37 -10.30
CA ARG A 3 -20.45 -49.04 -9.68
C ARG A 3 -18.97 -48.76 -9.36
N THR A 4 -18.39 -47.73 -9.96
CA THR A 4 -17.05 -47.24 -9.62
C THR A 4 -17.21 -46.27 -8.47
N ASP A 5 -16.84 -46.68 -7.25
CA ASP A 5 -16.80 -45.75 -6.12
C ASP A 5 -15.49 -44.97 -6.12
N ALA A 6 -15.68 -43.66 -6.07
CA ALA A 6 -14.67 -42.63 -6.11
C ALA A 6 -13.76 -42.68 -4.87
N SER A 7 -12.45 -42.71 -5.10
CA SER A 7 -11.50 -42.23 -4.10
C SER A 7 -11.57 -40.71 -4.06
N SER A 8 -12.15 -40.19 -2.98
CA SER A 8 -12.10 -38.79 -2.60
C SER A 8 -10.64 -38.40 -2.34
N GLY A 9 -10.02 -37.76 -3.33
CA GLY A 9 -8.79 -37.01 -3.12
C GLY A 9 -9.11 -35.73 -2.36
N THR A 10 -9.00 -35.77 -1.03
CA THR A 10 -8.82 -34.55 -0.22
C THR A 10 -7.51 -33.91 -0.67
N SER A 11 -7.62 -32.96 -1.61
CA SER A 11 -6.52 -32.07 -1.98
C SER A 11 -6.27 -31.16 -0.80
N SER A 12 -5.37 -31.57 0.09
CA SER A 12 -4.84 -30.73 1.14
C SER A 12 -4.23 -29.50 0.48
N LEU A 13 -4.89 -28.34 0.63
CA LEU A 13 -4.33 -27.01 0.44
C LEU A 13 -2.93 -27.01 1.08
N ARG A 14 -1.88 -27.13 0.27
CA ARG A 14 -0.52 -26.92 0.74
C ARG A 14 -0.36 -25.42 0.90
N SER A 15 -0.63 -24.95 2.12
CA SER A 15 -0.24 -23.60 2.52
C SER A 15 1.27 -23.42 2.27
N PRO A 16 1.71 -22.32 1.65
CA PRO A 16 3.13 -22.00 1.51
C PRO A 16 3.80 -21.83 2.89
N PRO A 17 5.13 -21.98 2.98
CA PRO A 17 5.85 -22.03 4.26
C PRO A 17 5.71 -20.75 5.10
N PRO A 18 5.67 -20.86 6.44
CA PRO A 18 5.29 -19.77 7.34
C PRO A 18 6.49 -18.89 7.73
N GLU A 19 6.93 -18.03 6.83
CA GLU A 19 7.90 -16.96 7.13
C GLU A 19 7.42 -15.69 6.40
N ASN A 20 6.52 -14.83 6.88
CA ASN A 20 6.41 -14.19 8.18
C ASN A 20 5.00 -13.58 8.31
N ARG A 21 4.15 -14.11 9.20
CA ARG A 21 2.80 -13.58 9.47
C ARG A 21 2.77 -12.31 10.32
N THR A 22 3.92 -11.91 10.88
CA THR A 22 4.04 -10.72 11.72
C THR A 22 4.72 -9.61 10.94
N PRO A 23 4.17 -8.37 10.92
CA PRO A 23 4.83 -7.22 10.32
C PRO A 23 6.25 -7.04 10.88
N VAL A 24 7.25 -7.00 10.00
CA VAL A 24 8.65 -6.79 10.37
C VAL A 24 9.00 -5.34 10.10
N GLN A 25 9.42 -4.59 11.14
CA GLN A 25 9.87 -3.22 10.93
C GLN A 25 11.13 -3.20 10.06
N VAL A 26 11.18 -2.32 9.06
CA VAL A 26 12.31 -2.17 8.15
C VAL A 26 12.81 -0.72 8.13
N PRO A 27 14.11 -0.49 7.87
CA PRO A 27 14.62 0.87 7.72
C PRO A 27 14.12 1.50 6.41
N GLU A 28 13.85 2.80 6.45
CA GLU A 28 13.36 3.57 5.29
C GLU A 28 14.29 3.44 4.07
N GLU A 29 15.61 3.54 4.29
CA GLU A 29 16.62 3.38 3.24
C GLU A 29 16.43 2.10 2.42
N ARG A 30 16.08 0.98 3.08
CA ARG A 30 15.85 -0.29 2.38
C ARG A 30 14.63 -0.21 1.48
N VAL A 31 13.57 0.47 1.92
CA VAL A 31 12.34 0.62 1.14
C VAL A 31 12.57 1.55 -0.04
N LEU A 32 13.17 2.72 0.18
CA LEU A 32 13.43 3.68 -0.90
C LEU A 32 14.37 3.09 -1.95
N ARG A 33 15.41 2.35 -1.52
CA ARG A 33 16.31 1.65 -2.45
C ARG A 33 15.57 0.61 -3.29
N ALA A 34 14.72 -0.21 -2.66
CA ALA A 34 13.96 -1.24 -3.38
C ALA A 34 12.93 -0.62 -4.34
N TRP A 35 12.23 0.43 -3.90
CA TRP A 35 11.29 1.14 -4.73
C TRP A 35 12.00 1.78 -5.94
N LEU A 36 13.10 2.49 -5.72
CA LEU A 36 13.83 3.15 -6.79
C LEU A 36 14.47 2.17 -7.78
N ALA A 37 14.97 1.02 -7.31
CA ALA A 37 15.46 -0.03 -8.19
C ALA A 37 14.36 -0.52 -9.14
N HIS A 38 13.15 -0.72 -8.63
CA HIS A 38 12.00 -1.10 -9.45
C HIS A 38 11.61 0.00 -10.45
N GLU A 39 11.64 1.29 -10.04
CA GLU A 39 11.39 2.39 -10.98
C GLU A 39 12.41 2.43 -12.12
N ILE A 40 13.70 2.20 -11.83
CA ILE A 40 14.75 2.16 -12.86
C ILE A 40 14.53 1.00 -13.83
N GLU A 41 14.16 -0.17 -13.33
CA GLU A 41 13.88 -1.34 -14.16
C GLU A 41 12.66 -1.13 -15.07
N HIS A 42 11.64 -0.42 -14.56
CA HIS A 42 10.40 -0.16 -15.30
C HIS A 42 10.52 1.03 -16.26
N ASP A 43 11.22 2.08 -15.86
CA ASP A 43 11.45 3.30 -16.66
C ASP A 43 12.84 3.88 -16.38
N ALA A 44 13.84 3.33 -17.06
CA ALA A 44 15.23 3.77 -16.97
C ALA A 44 15.45 5.24 -17.41
N ALA A 45 14.49 5.87 -18.09
CA ALA A 45 14.57 7.27 -18.47
C ALA A 45 14.04 8.21 -17.37
N ALA A 46 13.17 7.71 -16.48
CA ALA A 46 12.62 8.49 -15.36
C ALA A 46 13.63 8.70 -14.22
N VAL A 47 14.66 7.85 -14.13
CA VAL A 47 15.66 7.89 -13.06
C VAL A 47 17.07 7.74 -13.65
N ASP A 48 17.92 8.73 -13.42
CA ASP A 48 19.35 8.63 -13.74
C ASP A 48 20.03 7.64 -12.78
N SER A 49 20.11 6.38 -13.23
CA SER A 49 20.60 5.26 -12.43
C SER A 49 22.08 5.39 -12.01
N GLU A 50 22.89 6.11 -12.77
CA GLU A 50 24.30 6.36 -12.41
C GLU A 50 24.47 7.47 -11.36
N ALA A 51 23.44 8.30 -11.16
CA ALA A 51 23.44 9.39 -10.19
C ALA A 51 22.80 9.03 -8.84
N VAL A 52 22.23 7.84 -8.68
CA VAL A 52 21.56 7.44 -7.44
C VAL A 52 22.58 7.22 -6.31
N SER A 53 22.75 8.24 -5.49
CA SER A 53 23.53 8.18 -4.26
C SER A 53 22.95 7.16 -3.28
N THR A 54 23.81 6.55 -2.46
CA THR A 54 23.41 5.67 -1.35
C THR A 54 22.75 6.41 -0.19
N ASN A 55 22.70 7.74 -0.23
CA ASN A 55 22.06 8.57 0.78
C ASN A 55 20.52 8.54 0.67
N THR A 56 19.83 8.24 1.76
CA THR A 56 18.36 8.22 1.86
C THR A 56 17.69 9.49 1.35
N ALA A 57 18.25 10.68 1.63
CA ALA A 57 17.68 11.94 1.17
C ALA A 57 17.75 12.08 -0.36
N ALA A 58 18.84 11.61 -0.98
CA ALA A 58 18.99 11.63 -2.43
C ALA A 58 18.08 10.59 -3.11
N MET A 59 17.89 9.41 -2.50
CA MET A 59 16.92 8.42 -2.98
C MET A 59 15.49 8.97 -2.95
N LEU A 60 15.12 9.68 -1.87
CA LEU A 60 13.82 10.31 -1.78
C LEU A 60 13.64 11.41 -2.84
N ASP A 61 14.65 12.24 -3.06
CA ASP A 61 14.60 13.29 -4.08
C ASP A 61 14.45 12.71 -5.50
N ALA A 62 15.16 11.63 -5.81
CA ALA A 62 15.00 10.89 -7.07
C ALA A 62 13.59 10.32 -7.21
N LEU A 63 13.05 9.68 -6.16
CA LEU A 63 11.67 9.17 -6.17
C LEU A 63 10.62 10.27 -6.29
N LEU A 64 10.82 11.42 -5.64
CA LEU A 64 9.91 12.57 -5.76
C LEU A 64 9.97 13.20 -7.16
N SER A 65 11.13 13.15 -7.82
CA SER A 65 11.28 13.62 -9.19
C SER A 65 10.56 12.71 -10.18
N ALA A 66 10.67 11.39 -10.00
CA ALA A 66 10.00 10.41 -10.85
C ALA A 66 8.48 10.32 -10.59
N LYS A 67 8.07 10.31 -9.30
CA LYS A 67 6.68 10.08 -8.86
C LYS A 67 6.25 11.08 -7.77
N PRO A 68 6.12 12.38 -8.10
CA PRO A 68 5.87 13.44 -7.11
C PRO A 68 4.58 13.23 -6.32
N GLY A 69 3.51 12.73 -6.94
CA GLY A 69 2.24 12.47 -6.27
C GLY A 69 2.32 11.29 -5.30
N ALA A 70 2.80 10.14 -5.79
CA ALA A 70 2.82 8.90 -5.02
C ALA A 70 3.87 8.88 -3.89
N ALA A 71 5.02 9.55 -4.07
CA ALA A 71 6.09 9.56 -3.08
C ALA A 71 5.99 10.74 -2.08
N ALA A 72 5.17 11.77 -2.35
CA ALA A 72 5.11 12.97 -1.51
C ALA A 72 4.79 12.71 -0.03
N PHE A 73 4.02 11.67 0.29
CA PHE A 73 3.68 11.36 1.68
C PHE A 73 4.90 11.06 2.53
N VAL A 74 5.97 10.51 1.94
CA VAL A 74 7.20 10.17 2.65
C VAL A 74 7.78 11.43 3.28
N TRP A 75 7.73 12.57 2.59
CA TRP A 75 8.15 13.85 3.15
C TRP A 75 7.05 14.54 3.98
N ARG A 76 5.80 14.54 3.52
CA ARG A 76 4.70 15.33 4.11
C ARG A 76 4.16 14.79 5.42
N GLU A 77 4.21 13.48 5.64
CA GLU A 77 3.48 12.80 6.73
C GLU A 77 4.40 12.16 7.77
N GLN A 78 5.54 12.81 8.03
CA GLN A 78 6.50 12.38 9.02
C GLN A 78 5.90 12.40 10.46
N PRO A 79 6.30 11.48 11.35
CA PRO A 79 7.22 10.37 11.11
C PRO A 79 6.58 9.22 10.31
N VAL A 80 7.33 8.62 9.40
CA VAL A 80 6.94 7.40 8.69
C VAL A 80 7.62 6.19 9.33
N ARG A 81 6.83 5.16 9.69
CA ARG A 81 7.36 3.87 10.11
C ARG A 81 7.07 2.82 9.06
N TRP A 82 8.12 2.15 8.60
CA TRP A 82 8.03 1.16 7.54
C TRP A 82 7.99 -0.26 8.10
N TYR A 83 7.10 -1.06 7.54
CA TYR A 83 6.96 -2.47 7.84
C TYR A 83 6.96 -3.28 6.56
N ARG A 84 7.57 -4.46 6.57
CA ARG A 84 7.39 -5.46 5.53
C ARG A 84 6.43 -6.52 6.04
N LEU A 85 5.42 -6.85 5.24
CA LEU A 85 4.53 -7.99 5.46
C LEU A 85 4.09 -8.60 4.14
N VAL A 86 3.41 -9.73 4.24
CA VAL A 86 2.66 -10.33 3.15
C VAL A 86 1.20 -9.99 3.38
N LEU A 87 0.53 -9.45 2.36
CA LEU A 87 -0.88 -9.10 2.44
C LEU A 87 -1.70 -10.37 2.36
N GLU A 88 -2.51 -10.60 3.38
CA GLU A 88 -3.53 -11.64 3.37
C GLU A 88 -4.76 -11.15 2.60
N TRP A 89 -5.65 -12.08 2.25
CA TRP A 89 -6.81 -11.79 1.39
C TRP A 89 -7.68 -10.63 1.90
N ASP A 90 -7.98 -10.59 3.19
CA ASP A 90 -8.81 -9.56 3.83
C ASP A 90 -8.19 -8.16 3.70
N GLN A 91 -6.87 -8.06 3.86
CA GLN A 91 -6.14 -6.80 3.69
C GLN A 91 -6.05 -6.41 2.20
N PHE A 92 -5.92 -7.41 1.33
CA PHE A 92 -5.72 -7.21 -0.09
C PHE A 92 -6.97 -6.68 -0.79
N VAL A 93 -8.14 -7.26 -0.52
CA VAL A 93 -9.40 -6.83 -1.15
C VAL A 93 -9.80 -5.40 -0.74
N ASP A 94 -9.40 -4.97 0.46
CA ASP A 94 -9.67 -3.63 0.99
C ASP A 94 -8.64 -2.57 0.53
N LEU A 95 -7.63 -2.96 -0.27
CA LEU A 95 -6.65 -2.02 -0.80
C LEU A 95 -7.33 -0.98 -1.70
N ARG A 96 -7.08 0.29 -1.38
CA ARG A 96 -7.51 1.40 -2.21
C ARG A 96 -6.43 1.77 -3.22
N PRO A 97 -6.82 2.30 -4.39
CA PRO A 97 -5.87 2.84 -5.34
C PRO A 97 -5.03 3.97 -4.74
N VAL A 98 -3.98 4.38 -5.44
CA VAL A 98 -3.17 5.55 -5.07
C VAL A 98 -4.04 6.74 -4.63
N ASP A 99 -3.64 7.39 -3.53
CA ASP A 99 -4.37 8.52 -2.96
C ASP A 99 -4.33 9.74 -3.92
N GLY A 100 -5.48 10.38 -4.14
CA GLY A 100 -5.67 11.39 -5.17
C GLY A 100 -7.15 11.75 -5.38
N PRO A 101 -7.47 12.63 -6.34
CA PRO A 101 -8.86 12.96 -6.69
C PRO A 101 -9.66 11.73 -7.14
N ASP A 102 -10.94 11.66 -6.75
CA ASP A 102 -11.80 10.50 -7.01
C ASP A 102 -12.12 10.30 -8.50
N ASP A 103 -12.05 11.36 -9.30
CA ASP A 103 -12.42 11.38 -10.72
C ASP A 103 -11.23 11.14 -11.65
N LEU A 104 -10.08 10.71 -11.13
CA LEU A 104 -8.86 10.49 -11.90
C LEU A 104 -8.34 9.05 -11.83
N LEU A 105 -7.83 8.58 -12.97
CA LEU A 105 -7.09 7.32 -13.12
C LEU A 105 -7.84 6.16 -12.44
N TRP A 106 -7.14 5.40 -11.59
CA TRP A 106 -7.65 4.23 -10.89
C TRP A 106 -8.91 4.49 -10.06
N ARG A 107 -9.04 5.69 -9.48
CA ARG A 107 -10.21 6.04 -8.65
C ARG A 107 -11.45 6.29 -9.50
N ALA A 108 -11.28 6.80 -10.73
CA ALA A 108 -12.39 6.96 -11.68
C ALA A 108 -12.96 5.61 -12.14
N VAL A 109 -12.10 4.58 -12.19
CA VAL A 109 -12.48 3.21 -12.56
C VAL A 109 -13.15 2.47 -11.40
N SER A 110 -12.62 2.65 -10.20
CA SER A 110 -13.08 1.94 -9.01
C SER A 110 -14.50 2.36 -8.59
N THR A 111 -15.42 1.39 -8.47
CA THR A 111 -16.83 1.64 -8.12
C THR A 111 -17.08 1.66 -6.62
N ASP A 112 -16.34 0.85 -5.87
CA ASP A 112 -16.38 0.72 -4.40
C ASP A 112 -15.20 1.42 -3.70
N GLY A 113 -14.29 1.97 -4.51
CA GLY A 113 -13.07 2.62 -4.08
C GLY A 113 -11.93 1.67 -3.72
N THR A 114 -11.99 0.39 -4.12
CA THR A 114 -10.91 -0.61 -3.99
C THR A 114 -10.29 -0.96 -5.34
N LEU A 115 -9.06 -1.49 -5.33
CA LEU A 115 -8.43 -2.08 -6.52
C LEU A 115 -9.05 -3.44 -6.89
N PHE A 116 -9.69 -4.11 -5.94
CA PHE A 116 -10.45 -5.32 -6.21
C PHE A 116 -11.68 -5.02 -7.07
N GLY A 117 -12.44 -3.96 -6.73
CA GLY A 117 -13.56 -3.49 -7.53
C GLY A 117 -13.15 -2.99 -8.92
N VAL A 118 -11.92 -2.50 -9.09
CA VAL A 118 -11.35 -2.22 -10.43
C VAL A 118 -11.24 -3.52 -11.24
N ALA A 119 -10.72 -4.59 -10.64
CA ALA A 119 -10.60 -5.89 -11.29
C ALA A 119 -11.97 -6.49 -11.65
N GLU A 120 -12.96 -6.42 -10.75
CA GLU A 120 -14.33 -6.85 -11.05
C GLU A 120 -14.90 -6.10 -12.26
N ARG A 121 -14.69 -4.78 -12.31
CA ARG A 121 -15.16 -3.97 -13.43
C ARG A 121 -14.47 -4.33 -14.74
N ILE A 122 -13.19 -4.68 -14.72
CA ILE A 122 -12.48 -5.18 -15.90
C ILE A 122 -13.07 -6.52 -16.36
N THR A 123 -13.42 -7.42 -15.44
CA THR A 123 -14.07 -8.69 -15.79
C THR A 123 -15.44 -8.46 -16.45
N GLU A 124 -16.19 -7.44 -16.02
CA GLU A 124 -17.52 -7.12 -16.57
C GLU A 124 -17.47 -6.34 -17.89
N ALA A 125 -16.66 -5.29 -17.96
CA ALA A 125 -16.67 -4.29 -19.04
C ALA A 125 -15.44 -4.37 -19.95
N GLY A 126 -14.44 -5.18 -19.60
CA GLY A 126 -13.21 -5.36 -20.36
C GLY A 126 -12.13 -4.31 -20.07
N PHE A 127 -10.92 -4.56 -20.58
CA PHE A 127 -9.74 -3.71 -20.34
C PHE A 127 -9.81 -2.30 -20.95
N GLY A 128 -10.70 -2.07 -21.93
CA GLY A 128 -10.78 -0.77 -22.63
C GLY A 128 -11.04 0.41 -21.69
N LEU A 129 -11.75 0.17 -20.57
CA LEU A 129 -12.02 1.18 -19.56
C LEU A 129 -10.75 1.74 -18.88
N LEU A 130 -9.68 0.94 -18.81
CA LEU A 130 -8.40 1.39 -18.26
C LEU A 130 -7.72 2.34 -19.24
N GLU A 131 -7.71 1.97 -20.52
CA GLU A 131 -7.12 2.77 -21.60
C GLU A 131 -7.83 4.13 -21.72
N ASP A 132 -9.17 4.14 -21.61
CA ASP A 132 -10.00 5.35 -21.61
C ASP A 132 -9.69 6.31 -20.45
N THR A 133 -9.16 5.79 -19.33
CA THR A 133 -8.79 6.56 -18.14
C THR A 133 -7.29 6.85 -18.07
N GLY A 134 -6.52 6.51 -19.11
CA GLY A 134 -5.08 6.73 -19.19
C GLY A 134 -4.24 5.76 -18.35
N ILE A 135 -4.81 4.62 -17.96
CA ILE A 135 -4.15 3.54 -17.25
C ILE A 135 -3.61 2.53 -18.26
N ASP A 136 -2.38 2.04 -18.04
CA ASP A 136 -1.76 1.05 -18.93
C ASP A 136 -2.37 -0.34 -18.71
N ALA A 137 -3.37 -0.67 -19.52
CA ALA A 137 -3.98 -2.01 -19.56
C ALA A 137 -2.99 -3.10 -20.00
N GLY A 138 -1.98 -2.76 -20.80
CA GLY A 138 -0.92 -3.67 -21.22
C GLY A 138 -0.10 -4.16 -20.02
N ALA A 139 0.28 -3.25 -19.13
CA ALA A 139 0.97 -3.59 -17.88
C ALA A 139 0.14 -4.52 -16.99
N VAL A 140 -1.17 -4.27 -16.83
CA VAL A 140 -2.04 -5.17 -16.04
C VAL A 140 -2.10 -6.57 -16.66
N ARG A 141 -2.27 -6.67 -17.98
CA ARG A 141 -2.28 -7.96 -18.69
C ARG A 141 -0.97 -8.71 -18.52
N SER A 142 0.16 -8.04 -18.73
CA SER A 142 1.49 -8.64 -18.56
C SER A 142 1.68 -9.21 -17.16
N TYR A 143 1.39 -8.44 -16.12
CA TYR A 143 1.53 -8.92 -14.74
C TYR A 143 0.58 -10.07 -14.41
N ARG A 144 -0.63 -10.09 -15.00
CA ARG A 144 -1.56 -11.21 -14.82
C ARG A 144 -1.01 -12.48 -15.47
N ASP A 145 -0.46 -12.36 -16.67
CA ASP A 145 0.16 -13.48 -17.38
C ASP A 145 1.41 -13.99 -16.66
N ASP A 146 2.21 -13.10 -16.08
CA ASP A 146 3.37 -13.45 -15.26
C ASP A 146 2.95 -14.27 -14.02
N LEU A 147 1.87 -13.87 -13.32
CA LEU A 147 1.30 -14.66 -12.22
C LEU A 147 0.84 -16.04 -12.68
N ALA A 148 0.16 -16.12 -13.83
CA ALA A 148 -0.28 -17.39 -14.40
C ALA A 148 0.90 -18.31 -14.76
N ALA A 149 2.05 -17.73 -15.09
CA ALA A 149 3.31 -18.45 -15.31
C ALA A 149 4.05 -18.81 -14.00
N GLY A 150 3.54 -18.40 -12.83
CA GLY A 150 4.12 -18.69 -11.52
C GLY A 150 5.18 -17.69 -11.06
N ALA A 151 5.25 -16.51 -11.68
CA ALA A 151 6.13 -15.44 -11.21
C ALA A 151 5.64 -14.87 -9.87
N GLN A 152 6.57 -14.32 -9.09
CA GLN A 152 6.26 -13.59 -7.87
C GLN A 152 6.42 -12.10 -8.12
N PHE A 153 5.50 -11.31 -7.56
CA PHE A 153 5.59 -9.86 -7.63
C PHE A 153 6.60 -9.29 -6.64
N ASP A 154 7.25 -8.22 -7.09
CA ASP A 154 7.93 -7.30 -6.20
C ASP A 154 6.95 -6.71 -5.18
N PRO A 155 7.43 -6.37 -3.95
CA PRO A 155 6.58 -5.80 -2.93
C PRO A 155 5.84 -4.53 -3.38
N LEU A 156 4.54 -4.45 -3.07
CA LEU A 156 3.78 -3.21 -3.22
C LEU A 156 4.30 -2.14 -2.25
N ILE A 157 4.14 -0.86 -2.61
CA ILE A 157 4.29 0.24 -1.65
C ILE A 157 2.91 0.68 -1.21
N VAL A 158 2.61 0.46 0.06
CA VAL A 158 1.30 0.75 0.65
C VAL A 158 1.47 1.80 1.74
N ARG A 159 0.52 2.73 1.83
CA ARG A 159 0.46 3.77 2.85
C ARG A 159 -0.80 3.60 3.68
N THR A 160 -0.66 3.79 4.98
CA THR A 160 -1.77 3.91 5.91
C THR A 160 -1.43 4.88 7.05
N ARG A 161 -2.45 5.32 7.78
CA ARG A 161 -2.28 6.15 8.98
C ARG A 161 -2.38 5.27 10.22
N ARG A 162 -1.63 5.63 11.26
CA ARG A 162 -1.63 4.88 12.53
C ARG A 162 -3.06 4.69 13.07
N GLY A 163 -3.45 3.43 13.21
CA GLY A 163 -4.75 3.03 13.77
C GLY A 163 -5.95 3.33 12.86
N ALA A 164 -5.73 3.55 11.57
CA ALA A 164 -6.78 3.87 10.62
C ALA A 164 -6.73 2.97 9.39
N THR A 165 -7.90 2.62 8.90
CA THR A 165 -8.14 2.26 7.49
C THR A 165 -8.67 3.51 6.79
N PRO A 166 -8.60 3.59 5.44
CA PRO A 166 -8.13 2.56 4.51
C PRO A 166 -6.61 2.57 4.24
N TRP A 167 -6.14 1.54 3.54
CA TRP A 167 -4.77 1.39 3.06
C TRP A 167 -4.72 1.73 1.57
N PHE A 168 -3.77 2.57 1.17
CA PHE A 168 -3.66 3.07 -0.21
C PHE A 168 -2.38 2.54 -0.86
N VAL A 169 -2.48 2.03 -2.09
CA VAL A 169 -1.33 1.58 -2.87
C VAL A 169 -0.64 2.78 -3.51
N ALA A 170 0.46 3.23 -2.92
CA ALA A 170 1.28 4.30 -3.47
C ALA A 170 2.03 3.85 -4.74
N ASP A 171 2.54 2.62 -4.75
CA ASP A 171 3.13 2.00 -5.94
C ASP A 171 2.73 0.54 -6.09
N GLY A 172 2.54 0.11 -7.34
CA GLY A 172 2.11 -1.24 -7.68
C GLY A 172 0.61 -1.39 -7.94
N ASN A 173 -0.10 -0.32 -8.31
CA ASN A 173 -1.54 -0.40 -8.64
C ASN A 173 -1.82 -1.38 -9.80
N HIS A 174 -0.96 -1.42 -10.84
CA HIS A 174 -1.06 -2.42 -11.92
C HIS A 174 -0.87 -3.85 -11.41
N ARG A 175 0.14 -4.09 -10.56
CA ARG A 175 0.41 -5.41 -9.96
C ARG A 175 -0.74 -5.87 -9.05
N ALA A 176 -1.24 -4.98 -8.19
CA ALA A 176 -2.36 -5.28 -7.31
C ALA A 176 -3.64 -5.58 -8.12
N THR A 177 -3.94 -4.82 -9.17
CA THR A 177 -5.08 -5.09 -10.06
C THR A 177 -4.92 -6.42 -10.80
N ALA A 178 -3.71 -6.73 -11.28
CA ALA A 178 -3.40 -8.00 -11.94
C ALA A 178 -3.57 -9.20 -10.98
N ALA A 179 -3.12 -9.09 -9.74
CA ALA A 179 -3.36 -10.10 -8.71
C ALA A 179 -4.85 -10.30 -8.40
N ALA A 180 -5.62 -9.20 -8.34
CA ALA A 180 -7.06 -9.27 -8.13
C ALA A 180 -7.78 -9.94 -9.31
N LEU A 181 -7.40 -9.59 -10.55
CA LEU A 181 -7.92 -10.24 -11.76
C LEU A 181 -7.61 -11.73 -11.79
N TYR A 182 -6.35 -12.11 -11.52
CA TYR A 182 -5.96 -13.51 -11.45
C TYR A 182 -6.79 -14.28 -10.41
N ALA A 183 -7.03 -13.68 -9.24
CA ALA A 183 -7.84 -14.29 -8.19
C ALA A 183 -9.31 -14.46 -8.59
N LEU A 184 -9.89 -13.48 -9.29
CA LEU A 184 -11.25 -13.57 -9.84
C LEU A 184 -11.35 -14.65 -10.93
N GLU A 185 -10.38 -14.74 -11.83
CA GLU A 185 -10.36 -15.69 -12.95
C GLU A 185 -10.18 -17.15 -12.50
N THR A 186 -9.35 -17.37 -11.47
CA THR A 186 -8.95 -18.72 -11.03
C THR A 186 -9.63 -19.19 -9.74
N GLY A 187 -10.20 -18.26 -8.98
CA GLY A 187 -10.65 -18.51 -7.60
C GLY A 187 -9.50 -18.73 -6.62
N GLN A 188 -8.26 -18.40 -6.99
CA GLN A 188 -7.06 -18.59 -6.17
C GLN A 188 -6.33 -17.27 -5.92
N TYR A 189 -6.08 -16.97 -4.65
CA TYR A 189 -5.29 -15.80 -4.27
C TYR A 189 -3.87 -16.22 -3.84
N GLU A 190 -2.87 -15.69 -4.55
CA GLU A 190 -1.47 -15.77 -4.15
C GLU A 190 -1.10 -14.53 -3.31
N PRO A 191 -0.69 -14.69 -2.04
CA PRO A 191 -0.40 -13.57 -1.16
C PRO A 191 0.70 -12.64 -1.68
N VAL A 192 0.43 -11.33 -1.67
CA VAL A 192 1.31 -10.33 -2.28
C VAL A 192 2.19 -9.66 -1.22
N PRO A 193 3.52 -9.61 -1.37
CA PRO A 193 4.38 -8.89 -0.43
C PRO A 193 4.13 -7.37 -0.50
N ALA A 194 4.32 -6.67 0.63
CA ALA A 194 4.20 -5.22 0.68
C ALA A 194 5.17 -4.58 1.68
N TYR A 195 5.64 -3.38 1.35
CA TYR A 195 6.17 -2.41 2.29
C TYR A 195 5.05 -1.44 2.67
N VAL A 196 4.67 -1.45 3.94
CA VAL A 196 3.62 -0.60 4.50
C VAL A 196 4.23 0.57 5.28
N ALA A 197 4.04 1.77 4.77
CA ALA A 197 4.28 3.02 5.49
C ALA A 197 3.11 3.33 6.42
N VAL A 198 3.40 3.36 7.72
CA VAL A 198 2.48 3.83 8.75
C VAL A 198 2.85 5.26 9.13
N THR A 199 2.04 6.22 8.70
CA THR A 199 2.23 7.64 8.96
C THR A 199 1.49 8.09 10.22
N ALA A 200 1.83 9.26 10.75
CA ALA A 200 1.10 9.85 11.87
C ALA A 200 -0.37 10.14 11.50
N ASN A 201 -1.27 10.04 12.48
CA ASN A 201 -2.65 10.45 12.31
C ASN A 201 -2.81 11.91 12.80
N PRO A 202 -2.88 12.90 11.89
CA PRO A 202 -2.91 14.32 12.27
C PRO A 202 -4.16 14.70 13.06
N VAL A 203 -5.21 13.86 13.07
CA VAL A 203 -6.47 14.14 13.79
C VAL A 203 -6.37 13.78 15.27
N LEU A 204 -5.62 12.75 15.64
CA LEU A 204 -5.51 12.29 17.03
C LEU A 204 -4.43 13.02 17.82
N GLU A 205 -3.40 13.52 17.16
CA GLU A 205 -2.28 14.18 17.83
C GLU A 205 -2.69 15.47 18.58
N PRO A 206 -3.52 16.36 18.01
CA PRO A 206 -4.05 17.51 18.73
C PRO A 206 -4.96 17.11 19.90
N ILE A 207 -5.70 16.01 19.76
CA ILE A 207 -6.64 15.52 20.78
C ILE A 207 -5.88 14.92 21.96
N LEU A 208 -4.84 14.11 21.71
CA LEU A 208 -4.00 13.54 22.76
C LEU A 208 -3.19 14.61 23.49
N VAL A 209 -2.70 15.64 22.79
CA VAL A 209 -2.07 16.80 23.43
C VAL A 209 -3.07 17.56 24.31
N ARG A 210 -4.31 17.75 23.85
CA ARG A 210 -5.38 18.38 24.65
C ARG A 210 -5.76 17.55 25.88
N ILE A 211 -5.91 16.23 25.73
CA ILE A 211 -6.23 15.32 26.84
C ILE A 211 -5.08 15.29 27.85
N ARG A 212 -3.82 15.20 27.40
CA ARG A 212 -2.65 15.26 28.27
C ARG A 212 -2.55 16.60 29.00
N GLY A 213 -2.84 17.70 28.32
CA GLY A 213 -2.93 19.04 28.93
C GLY A 213 -4.05 19.16 29.96
N LEU A 214 -5.20 18.51 29.72
CA LEU A 214 -6.32 18.45 30.66
C LEU A 214 -5.96 17.61 31.90
N LEU A 215 -5.35 16.45 31.69
CA LEU A 215 -4.85 15.57 32.77
C LEU A 215 -3.76 16.25 33.58
N GLN A 216 -2.87 17.03 32.97
CA GLN A 216 -1.86 17.83 33.67
C GLN A 216 -2.48 19.00 34.47
N ARG A 217 -3.56 19.61 33.97
CA ARG A 217 -4.32 20.64 34.71
C ARG A 217 -5.09 20.03 35.89
N LEU A 218 -5.65 18.84 35.73
CA LEU A 218 -6.32 18.09 36.78
C LEU A 218 -5.33 17.51 37.81
N ALA A 219 -4.11 17.18 37.38
CA ALA A 219 -3.02 16.68 38.23
C ALA A 219 -2.25 17.78 39.00
N GLY A 220 -2.70 19.04 38.97
CA GLY A 220 -2.36 20.01 40.01
C GLY A 220 -0.99 20.69 39.93
N ARG A 221 -0.89 21.71 39.07
CA ARG A 221 -0.08 22.91 39.38
C ARG A 221 -0.89 24.16 39.09
N SER A 222 -1.68 24.58 40.07
CA SER A 222 -2.09 25.99 40.14
C SER A 222 -0.81 26.80 40.36
N ILE A 223 -0.30 27.46 39.33
CA ILE A 223 0.61 28.59 39.56
C ILE A 223 -0.27 29.64 40.24
N GLY A 224 -0.15 29.70 41.55
CA GLY A 224 -0.89 30.60 42.41
C GLY A 224 -0.70 32.02 41.91
N HIS A 225 -1.80 32.61 41.45
CA HIS A 225 -1.93 34.05 41.26
C HIS A 225 -1.87 34.69 42.65
N ARG A 226 -0.66 35.02 43.12
CA ARG A 226 -0.45 35.80 44.35
C ARG A 226 -0.68 37.28 44.01
N GLY A 227 -1.95 37.66 43.96
CA GLY A 227 -2.38 39.06 44.01
C GLY A 227 -2.85 39.42 45.42
N ARG A 228 -2.13 40.31 46.10
CA ARG A 228 -2.59 41.23 47.19
C ARG A 228 -1.41 42.12 47.60
N ARG A 229 -1.36 43.38 47.14
CA ARG A 229 -1.92 44.63 47.73
C ARG A 229 -1.20 45.11 49.00
N GLY A 230 -0.48 46.22 48.83
CA GLY A 230 -0.36 47.43 49.68
C GLY A 230 -0.61 47.33 51.18
N LEU A 231 0.36 47.74 52.00
CA LEU A 231 0.61 49.12 52.45
C LEU A 231 1.97 49.14 53.17
#